data_AF-D0UMP3-F1
#
_entry.id   AF-D0UMP3-F1
#
_cell.length_a   1.000
_cell.length_b   1.000
_cell.length_c   1.000
_cell.angle_alpha   90.00
_cell.angle_beta   90.00
_cell.angle_gamma   90.00
#
_symmetry.space_group_name_H-M   'P 1'
#
loop_
_entity.id
_entity.type
_entity.pdbx_description
1 polymer ?
#
loop_
_entity_poly.entity_id
_entity_poly.type
_entity_poly.pdbx_seq_one_letter_code
_entity_poly.pdbx_strand_id
1 'polypeptide(L)'
;GRSCLIPNQGYLSETGASLVDQKLQLNIVPKTRVVKLVSETFNYIRIDREKARAKRAVLERFPAIGRRFNRIGLPPKVGSFQIFVEDFKDADYWLRRFESEALPEQTKREFQLQFEKLVVLDYIIRNTDRGNDNWLIKYTKSDIKERAAGEGAAGGEDEDDDDEDEDGEEEAWSMVKPPEMRIAAIDNGLA
;
A
#
# COMPACT_ATOMS: atom_id res chain seq x y z
N GLY A 1 -14.31 -24.26 3.40
CA GLY A 1 -12.89 -23.86 3.42
C GLY A 1 -12.12 -24.77 2.49
N ARG A 2 -10.94 -24.35 2.01
CA ARG A 2 -10.04 -25.21 1.23
C ARG A 2 -9.46 -26.28 2.14
N SER A 3 -9.55 -27.56 1.76
CA SER A 3 -9.13 -28.70 2.59
C SER A 3 -7.62 -28.79 2.80
N CYS A 4 -6.83 -28.16 1.92
CA CYS A 4 -5.37 -28.12 2.00
C CYS A 4 -4.82 -27.00 2.91
N LEU A 5 -5.67 -26.11 3.43
CA LEU A 5 -5.25 -24.97 4.26
C LEU A 5 -5.63 -25.19 5.73
N ILE A 6 -4.75 -24.75 6.63
CA ILE A 6 -5.00 -24.84 8.08
C ILE A 6 -6.14 -23.87 8.45
N PRO A 7 -7.21 -24.34 9.14
CA PRO A 7 -8.33 -23.48 9.50
C PRO A 7 -7.91 -22.28 10.37
N ASN A 8 -8.49 -21.12 10.09
CA ASN A 8 -8.38 -19.89 10.89
C ASN A 8 -6.94 -19.35 11.08
N GLN A 9 -6.04 -19.65 10.13
CA GLN A 9 -4.65 -19.15 10.13
C GLN A 9 -4.35 -18.15 9.01
N GLY A 10 -5.37 -17.61 8.33
CA GLY A 10 -5.17 -16.69 7.20
C GLY A 10 -4.34 -15.45 7.57
N TYR A 11 -4.51 -14.91 8.77
CA TYR A 11 -3.69 -13.76 9.23
C TYR A 11 -2.20 -14.10 9.43
N LEU A 12 -1.87 -15.37 9.71
CA LEU A 12 -0.49 -15.85 9.73
C LEU A 12 0.06 -16.03 8.32
N SER A 13 -0.78 -16.51 7.38
CA SER A 13 -0.42 -16.58 5.96
C SER A 13 -0.06 -15.20 5.41
N GLU A 14 -0.90 -14.19 5.67
CA GLU A 14 -0.65 -12.79 5.29
C GLU A 14 0.68 -12.25 5.84
N THR A 15 0.93 -12.47 7.13
CA THR A 15 2.16 -12.02 7.77
C THR A 15 3.37 -12.83 7.27
N GLY A 16 3.19 -14.11 6.98
CA GLY A 16 4.19 -15.02 6.44
C GLY A 16 4.65 -14.60 5.05
N ALA A 17 3.73 -14.19 4.17
CA ALA A 17 4.06 -13.66 2.85
C ALA A 17 4.97 -12.42 2.95
N SER A 18 4.64 -11.47 3.84
CA SER A 18 5.50 -10.30 4.09
C SER A 18 6.86 -10.69 4.66
N LEU A 19 6.95 -11.72 5.51
CA LEU A 19 8.22 -12.22 6.03
C LEU A 19 9.09 -12.85 4.93
N VAL A 20 8.51 -13.67 4.07
CA VAL A 20 9.19 -14.29 2.92
C VAL A 20 9.68 -13.23 1.95
N ASP A 21 8.83 -12.26 1.61
CA ASP A 21 9.18 -11.12 0.76
C ASP A 21 10.41 -10.35 1.29
N GLN A 22 10.41 -10.00 2.58
CA GLN A 22 11.54 -9.31 3.22
C GLN A 22 12.81 -10.15 3.22
N LYS A 23 12.69 -11.46 3.45
CA LYS A 23 13.84 -12.38 3.49
C LYS A 23 14.49 -12.58 2.12
N LEU A 24 13.68 -12.56 1.07
CA LEU A 24 14.13 -12.70 -0.32
C LEU A 24 14.40 -11.36 -1.01
N GLN A 25 14.18 -10.24 -0.31
CA GLN A 25 14.36 -8.87 -0.83
C GLN A 25 13.55 -8.62 -2.12
N LEU A 26 12.36 -9.20 -2.21
CA LEU A 26 11.46 -8.99 -3.35
C LEU A 26 10.88 -7.58 -3.33
N ASN A 27 10.48 -7.12 -2.14
CA ASN A 27 9.93 -5.79 -1.86
C ASN A 27 8.66 -5.48 -2.65
N ILE A 28 7.77 -6.47 -2.79
CA ILE A 28 6.48 -6.37 -3.48
C ILE A 28 5.29 -6.55 -2.51
N VAL A 29 5.46 -7.22 -1.38
CA VAL A 29 4.38 -7.33 -0.37
C VAL A 29 4.41 -6.11 0.54
N PRO A 30 3.33 -5.31 0.63
CA PRO A 30 3.27 -4.23 1.61
C PRO A 30 3.43 -4.79 3.02
N LYS A 31 4.23 -4.11 3.84
CA LYS A 31 4.65 -4.63 5.15
C LYS A 31 3.44 -5.05 5.98
N THR A 32 3.41 -6.32 6.36
CA THR A 32 2.29 -6.93 7.08
C THR A 32 2.76 -7.57 8.37
N ARG A 33 2.06 -7.34 9.48
CA ARG A 33 2.40 -7.91 10.79
C ARG A 33 1.17 -8.37 11.55
N VAL A 34 1.39 -9.31 12.48
CA VAL A 34 0.38 -9.66 13.49
C VAL A 34 0.27 -8.53 14.50
N VAL A 35 -0.93 -8.00 14.68
CA VAL A 35 -1.23 -6.94 15.64
C VAL A 35 -2.43 -7.31 16.51
N LYS A 36 -2.63 -6.54 17.58
CA LYS A 36 -3.81 -6.62 18.45
C LYS A 36 -4.49 -5.27 18.47
N LEU A 37 -5.71 -5.19 17.93
CA LEU A 37 -6.45 -3.93 17.83
C LEU A 37 -7.81 -4.03 18.54
N VAL A 38 -8.29 -2.89 19.02
CA VAL A 38 -9.63 -2.72 19.58
C VAL A 38 -10.31 -1.60 18.81
N SER A 39 -11.49 -1.84 18.26
CA SER A 39 -12.34 -0.83 17.62
C SER A 39 -13.80 -1.20 17.81
N GLU A 40 -14.69 -0.24 18.07
CA GLU A 40 -16.13 -0.50 18.20
C GLU A 40 -16.78 -0.99 16.91
N THR A 41 -16.17 -0.70 15.76
CA THR A 41 -16.61 -1.14 14.44
C THR A 41 -16.34 -2.62 14.17
N PHE A 42 -15.45 -3.26 14.93
CA PHE A 42 -15.20 -4.69 14.78
C PHE A 42 -16.40 -5.55 15.25
N ASN A 43 -16.55 -6.72 14.66
CA ASN A 43 -17.64 -7.64 15.00
C ASN A 43 -17.39 -8.39 16.32
N TYR A 44 -17.92 -7.90 17.44
CA TYR A 44 -17.88 -8.60 18.74
C TYR A 44 -19.22 -9.27 19.04
N ILE A 45 -19.14 -10.39 19.78
CA ILE A 45 -20.33 -11.03 20.34
C ILE A 45 -21.05 -10.07 21.32
N ARG A 46 -22.37 -10.22 21.43
CA ARG A 46 -23.21 -9.35 22.28
C ARG A 46 -22.71 -9.30 23.73
N ILE A 47 -22.28 -10.45 24.26
CA ILE A 47 -21.77 -10.57 25.64
C ILE A 47 -20.56 -9.65 25.87
N ASP A 48 -19.63 -9.57 24.92
CA ASP A 48 -18.45 -8.71 25.05
C ASP A 48 -18.82 -7.23 25.02
N ARG A 49 -19.79 -6.86 24.18
CA ARG A 49 -20.30 -5.48 24.10
C ARG A 49 -20.99 -5.07 25.40
N GLU A 50 -21.89 -5.91 25.92
CA GLU A 50 -22.61 -5.64 27.16
C GLU A 50 -21.67 -5.62 28.37
N LYS A 51 -20.70 -6.54 28.43
CA LYS A 51 -19.68 -6.54 29.48
C LYS A 51 -18.83 -5.26 29.45
N ALA A 52 -18.44 -4.79 28.26
CA ALA A 52 -17.70 -3.55 28.11
C ALA A 52 -18.53 -2.34 28.59
N ARG A 53 -19.82 -2.27 28.22
CA ARG A 53 -20.76 -1.23 28.67
C ARG A 53 -20.97 -1.24 30.18
N ALA A 54 -21.27 -2.42 30.75
CA ALA A 54 -21.50 -2.57 32.19
C ALA A 54 -20.27 -2.17 33.01
N LYS A 55 -19.07 -2.61 32.60
CA LYS A 55 -17.82 -2.21 33.27
C LYS A 55 -17.57 -0.71 33.19
N ARG A 56 -17.91 -0.08 32.06
CA ARG A 56 -17.80 1.38 31.89
C ARG A 56 -18.78 2.11 32.81
N ALA A 57 -20.03 1.69 32.85
CA ALA A 57 -21.05 2.26 33.74
C ALA A 57 -20.68 2.10 35.23
N VAL A 58 -20.11 0.95 35.63
CA VAL A 58 -19.64 0.74 37.00
C VAL A 58 -18.42 1.62 37.32
N LEU A 59 -17.51 1.81 36.38
CA LEU A 59 -16.39 2.73 36.57
C LEU A 59 -16.88 4.18 36.79
N GLU A 60 -17.83 4.62 35.98
CA GLU A 60 -18.40 5.97 36.05
C GLU A 60 -19.19 6.19 37.35
N ARG A 61 -19.96 5.18 37.79
CA ARG A 61 -20.81 5.28 38.99
C ARG A 61 -20.08 5.02 40.29
N PHE A 62 -19.11 4.11 40.30
CA PHE A 62 -18.35 3.71 41.49
C PHE A 62 -16.84 3.64 41.18
N PRO A 63 -16.13 4.79 41.18
CA PRO A 63 -14.73 4.85 40.80
C PRO A 63 -13.81 3.94 41.63
N ALA A 64 -14.11 3.76 42.93
CA ALA A 64 -13.34 2.89 43.83
C ALA A 64 -13.44 1.39 43.48
N ILE A 65 -14.55 0.97 42.86
CA ILE A 65 -14.76 -0.40 42.38
C ILE A 65 -14.19 -0.54 40.97
N GLY A 66 -14.43 0.46 40.11
CA GLY A 66 -13.96 0.47 38.72
C GLY A 66 -12.44 0.43 38.57
N ARG A 67 -11.67 1.04 39.49
CA ARG A 67 -10.20 0.98 39.50
C ARG A 67 -9.64 -0.44 39.67
N ARG A 68 -10.44 -1.41 40.11
CA ARG A 68 -10.03 -2.83 40.17
C ARG A 68 -10.18 -3.56 38.84
N PHE A 69 -10.81 -2.95 37.84
CA PHE A 69 -10.92 -3.57 36.53
C PHE A 69 -9.62 -3.42 35.74
N ASN A 70 -8.87 -4.51 35.61
CA ASN A 70 -7.65 -4.58 34.79
C ASN A 70 -7.85 -4.22 33.31
N ARG A 71 -9.10 -4.26 32.83
CA ARG A 71 -9.45 -3.88 31.46
C ARG A 71 -10.89 -3.37 31.39
N ILE A 72 -11.03 -2.22 30.75
CA ILE A 72 -12.28 -1.53 30.45
C ILE A 72 -12.36 -1.40 28.92
N GLY A 73 -13.54 -1.68 28.35
CA GLY A 73 -13.73 -1.71 26.90
C GLY A 73 -13.71 -3.12 26.31
N LEU A 74 -13.75 -3.17 24.98
CA LEU A 74 -13.83 -4.40 24.18
C LEU A 74 -12.51 -5.19 24.21
N PRO A 75 -12.54 -6.53 24.08
CA PRO A 75 -11.32 -7.33 24.03
C PRO A 75 -10.53 -7.05 22.73
N PRO A 76 -9.18 -7.03 22.77
CA PRO A 76 -8.38 -6.88 21.55
C PRO A 76 -8.51 -8.10 20.65
N LYS A 77 -8.65 -7.85 19.35
CA LYS A 77 -8.63 -8.88 18.30
C LYS A 77 -7.25 -9.00 17.69
N VAL A 78 -6.78 -10.23 17.56
CA VAL A 78 -5.57 -10.56 16.82
C VAL A 78 -5.91 -10.64 15.33
N GLY A 79 -5.07 -10.08 14.49
CA GLY A 79 -5.18 -10.17 13.03
C GLY A 79 -3.93 -9.66 12.34
N SER A 80 -3.91 -9.79 11.02
CA SER A 80 -2.89 -9.19 10.15
C SER A 80 -3.21 -7.72 9.96
N PHE A 81 -2.17 -6.90 9.91
CA PHE A 81 -2.27 -5.49 9.57
C PHE A 81 -1.21 -5.19 8.51
N GLN A 82 -1.70 -4.90 7.31
CA GLN A 82 -0.92 -4.59 6.13
C GLN A 82 -0.91 -3.07 5.93
N ILE A 83 0.25 -2.51 5.58
CA ILE A 83 0.34 -1.09 5.20
C ILE A 83 -0.42 -0.87 3.90
N PHE A 84 -1.25 0.17 3.87
CA PHE A 84 -1.95 0.61 2.67
C PHE A 84 -0.99 1.21 1.64
N VAL A 85 -1.20 0.91 0.37
CA VAL A 85 -0.39 1.44 -0.75
C VAL A 85 -1.23 2.38 -1.62
N GLU A 86 -0.66 3.52 -1.97
CA GLU A 86 -1.34 4.60 -2.69
C GLU A 86 -1.03 4.57 -4.20
N ASP A 87 -2.00 4.98 -5.01
CA ASP A 87 -1.94 5.06 -6.48
C ASP A 87 -1.79 3.72 -7.22
N PHE A 88 -2.09 2.62 -6.54
CA PHE A 88 -2.15 1.31 -7.16
C PHE A 88 -3.55 1.04 -7.72
N LYS A 89 -3.61 0.26 -8.80
CA LYS A 89 -4.86 -0.29 -9.38
C LYS A 89 -4.70 -1.78 -9.59
N ASP A 90 -5.82 -2.50 -9.66
CA ASP A 90 -5.86 -3.93 -9.96
C ASP A 90 -5.01 -4.24 -11.20
N ALA A 91 -4.29 -5.36 -11.19
CA ALA A 91 -3.45 -5.71 -12.32
C ALA A 91 -4.28 -5.92 -13.59
N ASP A 92 -5.47 -6.51 -13.50
CA ASP A 92 -6.39 -6.68 -14.63
C ASP A 92 -6.69 -5.34 -15.34
N TYR A 93 -6.87 -4.25 -14.59
CA TYR A 93 -7.11 -2.92 -15.15
C TYR A 93 -5.96 -2.45 -16.05
N TRP A 94 -4.71 -2.68 -15.63
CA TRP A 94 -3.53 -2.26 -16.37
C TRP A 94 -3.18 -3.22 -17.51
N LEU A 95 -3.28 -4.53 -17.28
CA LEU A 95 -2.99 -5.55 -18.30
C LEU A 95 -3.85 -5.35 -19.55
N ARG A 96 -5.16 -5.11 -19.39
CA ARG A 96 -6.06 -4.80 -20.51
C ARG A 96 -5.65 -3.55 -21.29
N ARG A 97 -5.08 -2.54 -20.61
CA ARG A 97 -4.60 -1.32 -21.27
C ARG A 97 -3.31 -1.59 -22.03
N PHE A 98 -2.41 -2.41 -21.48
CA PHE A 98 -1.16 -2.79 -22.14
C PHE A 98 -1.38 -3.63 -23.39
N GLU A 99 -2.51 -4.36 -23.49
CA GLU A 99 -2.93 -5.02 -24.73
C GLU A 99 -3.29 -4.01 -25.83
N SER A 100 -3.93 -2.89 -25.47
CA SER A 100 -4.32 -1.84 -26.43
C SER A 100 -3.19 -0.84 -26.76
N GLU A 101 -2.38 -0.49 -25.77
CA GLU A 101 -1.28 0.48 -25.86
C GLU A 101 -0.02 -0.20 -25.32
N ALA A 102 0.85 -0.64 -26.24
CA ALA A 102 2.07 -1.35 -25.85
C ALA A 102 2.99 -0.45 -25.01
N LEU A 103 3.51 -1.01 -23.92
CA LEU A 103 4.48 -0.34 -23.06
C LEU A 103 5.79 -0.07 -23.82
N PRO A 104 6.47 1.06 -23.54
CA PRO A 104 7.86 1.26 -23.95
C PRO A 104 8.75 0.10 -23.48
N GLU A 105 9.75 -0.27 -24.28
CA GLU A 105 10.56 -1.48 -24.01
C GLU A 105 11.24 -1.46 -22.63
N GLN A 106 11.69 -0.28 -22.17
CA GLN A 106 12.26 -0.12 -20.84
C GLN A 106 11.24 -0.44 -19.73
N THR A 107 10.05 0.17 -19.79
CA THR A 107 8.96 -0.07 -18.84
C THR A 107 8.46 -1.51 -18.88
N LYS A 108 8.43 -2.13 -20.07
CA LYS A 108 8.08 -3.54 -20.24
C LYS A 108 9.09 -4.45 -19.52
N ARG A 109 10.39 -4.15 -19.60
CA ARG A 109 11.43 -4.88 -18.87
C ARG A 109 11.28 -4.71 -17.36
N GLU A 110 10.98 -3.50 -16.88
CA GLU A 110 10.73 -3.25 -15.46
C GLU A 110 9.49 -4.02 -14.95
N PHE A 111 8.41 -4.01 -15.73
CA PHE A 111 7.21 -4.79 -15.45
C PHE A 111 7.53 -6.29 -15.34
N GLN A 112 8.27 -6.83 -16.31
CA GLN A 112 8.68 -8.23 -16.32
C GLN A 112 9.47 -8.60 -15.06
N LEU A 113 10.43 -7.77 -14.64
CA LEU A 113 11.22 -7.99 -13.41
C LEU A 113 10.35 -7.96 -12.15
N GLN A 114 9.38 -7.05 -12.08
CA GLN A 114 8.42 -7.00 -10.96
C GLN A 114 7.52 -8.24 -10.95
N PHE A 115 7.07 -8.68 -12.12
CA PHE A 115 6.21 -9.84 -12.27
C PHE A 115 6.95 -11.15 -11.90
N GLU A 116 8.21 -11.28 -12.28
CA GLU A 116 9.06 -12.41 -11.87
C GLU A 116 9.17 -12.53 -10.35
N LYS A 117 9.28 -11.41 -9.63
CA LYS A 117 9.25 -11.41 -8.16
C LYS A 117 7.93 -11.92 -7.60
N LEU A 118 6.80 -11.53 -8.21
CA LEU A 118 5.48 -12.03 -7.83
C LEU A 118 5.39 -13.55 -8.03
N VAL A 119 5.86 -14.05 -9.17
CA VAL A 119 5.91 -15.48 -9.47
C VAL A 119 6.76 -16.23 -8.45
N VAL A 120 7.96 -15.72 -8.11
CA VAL A 120 8.84 -16.31 -7.10
C VAL A 120 8.13 -16.38 -5.74
N LEU A 121 7.54 -15.27 -5.30
CA LEU A 121 6.80 -15.22 -4.04
C LEU A 121 5.69 -16.26 -4.00
N ASP A 122 4.76 -16.20 -4.94
CA ASP A 122 3.57 -17.05 -4.97
C ASP A 122 3.91 -18.53 -5.11
N TYR A 123 4.97 -18.85 -5.86
CA TYR A 123 5.43 -20.23 -6.00
C TYR A 123 6.03 -20.76 -4.70
N ILE A 124 6.86 -19.97 -4.01
CA ILE A 124 7.50 -20.37 -2.75
C ILE A 124 6.48 -20.56 -1.64
N ILE A 125 5.53 -19.64 -1.49
CA ILE A 125 4.48 -19.75 -0.47
C ILE A 125 3.34 -20.68 -0.89
N ARG A 126 3.35 -21.13 -2.16
CA ARG A 126 2.29 -21.93 -2.79
C ARG A 126 0.92 -21.26 -2.67
N ASN A 127 0.85 -19.98 -3.03
CA ASN A 127 -0.40 -19.22 -2.97
C ASN A 127 -1.51 -19.91 -3.78
N THR A 128 -2.65 -20.13 -3.15
CA THR A 128 -3.79 -20.83 -3.75
C THR A 128 -4.86 -19.89 -4.30
N ASP A 129 -4.68 -18.56 -4.16
CA ASP A 129 -5.69 -17.54 -4.50
C ASP A 129 -5.17 -16.32 -5.27
N ARG A 130 -4.14 -16.48 -6.11
CA ARG A 130 -3.67 -15.36 -6.95
C ARG A 130 -4.50 -15.21 -8.22
N GLY A 131 -5.51 -14.35 -8.18
CA GLY A 131 -6.17 -13.77 -9.37
C GLY A 131 -5.55 -12.44 -9.80
N ASN A 132 -5.87 -11.92 -10.99
CA ASN A 132 -5.41 -10.62 -11.50
C ASN A 132 -6.02 -9.40 -10.79
N ASP A 133 -7.01 -9.64 -9.93
CA ASP A 133 -7.61 -8.70 -8.98
C ASP A 133 -6.85 -8.64 -7.64
N ASN A 134 -6.08 -9.69 -7.30
CA ASN A 134 -5.40 -9.83 -6.01
C ASN A 134 -3.94 -9.35 -6.03
N TRP A 135 -3.49 -8.69 -7.08
CA TRP A 135 -2.22 -7.97 -7.10
C TRP A 135 -2.41 -6.67 -7.86
N LEU A 136 -1.65 -5.67 -7.46
CA LEU A 136 -1.84 -4.31 -7.94
C LEU A 136 -0.62 -3.84 -8.72
N ILE A 137 -0.85 -2.94 -9.66
CA ILE A 137 0.17 -2.25 -10.43
C ILE A 137 0.04 -0.74 -10.20
N LYS A 138 1.18 -0.10 -9.92
CA LYS A 138 1.36 1.36 -10.00
C LYS A 138 2.18 1.64 -11.24
N TYR A 139 1.61 2.40 -12.16
CA TYR A 139 2.27 2.84 -13.39
C TYR A 139 2.10 4.35 -13.56
N THR A 140 3.22 5.07 -13.64
CA THR A 140 3.25 6.50 -13.97
C THR A 140 3.95 6.71 -15.30
N LYS A 141 3.28 7.42 -16.23
CA LYS A 141 3.90 7.85 -17.49
C LYS A 141 4.83 9.04 -17.21
N SER A 142 5.89 9.19 -18.01
CA SER A 142 6.77 10.35 -17.92
C SER A 142 6.02 11.61 -18.35
N ASP A 143 5.96 12.61 -17.48
CA ASP A 143 5.41 13.92 -17.84
C ASP A 143 6.44 14.68 -18.66
N ILE A 144 6.20 14.79 -19.97
CA ILE A 144 6.79 15.88 -20.76
C ILE A 144 5.92 17.09 -20.44
N LYS A 145 6.43 18.04 -19.64
CA LYS A 145 5.82 19.38 -19.61
C LYS A 145 6.00 19.99 -20.99
N GLU A 146 5.00 19.85 -21.86
CA GLU A 146 4.88 20.66 -23.07
C GLU A 146 4.80 22.12 -22.61
N ARG A 147 5.94 22.84 -22.64
CA ARG A 147 5.92 24.30 -22.57
C ARG A 147 5.13 24.76 -23.79
N ALA A 148 3.94 25.29 -23.51
CA ALA A 148 3.06 26.07 -24.38
C ALA A 148 3.73 26.55 -25.68
N ALA A 149 3.46 25.83 -26.77
CA ALA A 149 3.58 26.39 -28.09
C ALA A 149 2.39 27.34 -28.30
N GLY A 150 2.62 28.64 -28.13
CA GLY A 150 1.70 29.70 -28.55
C GLY A 150 1.50 30.78 -27.51
N GLU A 151 2.16 31.93 -27.70
CA GLU A 151 1.50 33.23 -27.97
C GLU A 151 2.51 34.39 -27.95
N GLY A 152 2.54 35.16 -29.04
CA GLY A 152 2.63 36.62 -28.98
C GLY A 152 4.01 37.27 -28.79
N ALA A 153 4.62 37.68 -29.90
CA ALA A 153 5.58 38.77 -29.94
C ALA A 153 4.86 40.12 -29.69
N ALA A 154 5.27 40.84 -28.64
CA ALA A 154 5.14 42.28 -28.39
C ALA A 154 6.04 42.56 -27.17
N GLY A 155 7.11 43.36 -27.19
CA GLY A 155 7.15 44.79 -27.49
C GLY A 155 7.12 45.58 -26.17
N GLY A 156 8.27 46.11 -25.70
CA GLY A 156 8.36 47.02 -24.55
C GLY A 156 9.76 47.07 -23.91
N GLU A 157 10.45 48.19 -24.10
CA GLU A 157 11.67 48.62 -23.38
C GLU A 157 11.32 49.06 -21.95
N ASP A 158 12.24 48.91 -20.98
CA ASP A 158 12.69 49.94 -20.00
C ASP A 158 13.49 49.36 -18.81
N GLU A 159 14.72 49.89 -18.71
CA GLU A 159 15.70 50.20 -17.63
C GLU A 159 15.67 49.57 -16.19
N ASP A 160 16.87 49.12 -15.79
CA ASP A 160 17.65 49.27 -14.53
C ASP A 160 17.06 48.98 -13.13
N ASP A 161 17.65 48.01 -12.39
CA ASP A 161 18.38 48.26 -11.11
C ASP A 161 18.99 46.96 -10.49
N ASP A 162 20.30 47.05 -10.20
CA ASP A 162 21.13 46.49 -9.12
C ASP A 162 21.11 45.00 -8.66
N ASP A 163 22.20 44.33 -9.03
CA ASP A 163 23.23 43.66 -8.21
C ASP A 163 22.95 42.54 -7.17
N GLU A 164 23.80 41.50 -7.34
CA GLU A 164 24.33 40.52 -6.38
C GLU A 164 23.40 39.40 -5.84
N ASP A 165 23.56 38.20 -6.39
CA ASP A 165 24.21 37.10 -5.65
C ASP A 165 24.64 35.97 -6.60
N GLU A 166 25.95 35.73 -6.57
CA GLU A 166 26.68 34.63 -7.18
C GLU A 166 26.38 33.36 -6.38
N ASP A 167 25.84 32.32 -7.02
CA ASP A 167 26.08 30.91 -6.67
C ASP A 167 25.52 30.02 -7.78
N GLY A 168 26.44 29.44 -8.55
CA GLY A 168 26.12 28.49 -9.60
C GLY A 168 25.49 27.23 -9.05
N GLU A 169 24.18 27.06 -9.26
CA GLU A 169 23.60 25.75 -9.43
C GLU A 169 23.30 25.60 -10.92
N GLU A 170 24.14 24.83 -11.61
CA GLU A 170 23.90 24.32 -12.94
C GLU A 170 22.44 23.85 -13.03
N GLU A 171 21.60 24.64 -13.69
CA GLU A 171 20.17 24.36 -13.82
C GLU A 171 20.00 22.99 -14.47
N ALA A 172 19.72 22.03 -13.60
CA ALA A 172 19.25 20.68 -13.80
C ALA A 172 18.79 20.40 -15.24
N TRP A 173 19.66 19.74 -16.00
CA TRP A 173 19.34 19.09 -17.27
C TRP A 173 18.01 18.30 -17.17
N SER A 174 16.96 18.86 -17.79
CA SER A 174 15.62 18.31 -18.07
C SER A 174 14.92 17.50 -16.96
N MET A 175 13.94 18.12 -16.30
CA MET A 175 13.01 17.51 -15.33
C MET A 175 12.01 16.50 -15.95
N VAL A 176 12.46 15.48 -16.68
CA VAL A 176 11.58 14.36 -17.08
C VAL A 176 11.76 13.24 -16.07
N LYS A 177 10.76 13.04 -15.20
CA LYS A 177 10.75 11.86 -14.31
C LYS A 177 10.64 10.61 -15.20
N PRO A 178 11.52 9.60 -15.03
CA PRO A 178 11.41 8.36 -15.78
C PRO A 178 10.08 7.67 -15.43
N PRO A 179 9.51 6.90 -16.37
CA PRO A 179 8.26 6.20 -16.11
C PRO A 179 8.51 5.17 -15.00
N GLU A 180 7.61 5.06 -14.04
CA GLU A 180 7.77 4.16 -12.89
C GLU A 180 6.77 3.02 -12.95
N MET A 181 7.27 1.78 -12.80
CA MET A 181 6.47 0.56 -12.75
C MET A 181 6.72 -0.21 -11.46
N ARG A 182 5.69 -0.41 -10.63
CA ARG A 182 5.76 -1.21 -9.40
C ARG A 182 4.59 -2.17 -9.28
N ILE A 183 4.85 -3.34 -8.68
CA ILE A 183 3.80 -4.32 -8.31
C ILE A 183 3.65 -4.36 -6.79
N ALA A 184 2.42 -4.47 -6.32
CA ALA A 184 2.10 -4.78 -4.93
C ALA A 184 1.32 -6.11 -4.84
N ALA A 185 1.87 -7.08 -4.11
CA ALA A 185 1.24 -8.36 -3.83
C ALA A 185 0.39 -8.26 -2.55
N ILE A 186 -0.93 -8.16 -2.71
CA ILE A 186 -1.90 -8.05 -1.61
C ILE A 186 -2.67 -9.38 -1.43
N ASP A 187 -3.53 -9.48 -0.44
CA ASP A 187 -4.42 -10.64 -0.21
C ASP A 187 -3.69 -12.00 -0.29
N ASN A 188 -2.77 -12.23 0.67
CA ASN A 188 -1.95 -13.43 0.76
C ASN A 188 -2.46 -14.40 1.84
N GLY A 189 -3.74 -14.30 2.21
CA GLY A 189 -4.34 -15.04 3.32
C GLY A 189 -4.58 -16.53 3.08
N LEU A 190 -4.41 -16.99 1.84
CA LEU A 190 -4.68 -18.36 1.40
C LEU A 190 -3.48 -19.01 0.70
N ALA A 191 -2.32 -18.97 1.37
CA ALA A 191 -1.09 -19.65 0.98
C ALA A 191 -0.76 -20.81 1.94
#